data_AF-A0A1K2ILE7-F1
#
_entry.id   AF-A0A1K2ILE7-F1
#
_cell.length_a   1.000
_cell.length_b   1.000
_cell.length_c   1.000
_cell.angle_alpha   90.00
_cell.angle_beta   90.00
_cell.angle_gamma   90.00
#
_symmetry.space_group_name_H-M   'P 1'
#
loop_
_entity.id
_entity.type
_entity.pdbx_description
1 polymer ?
#
loop_
_entity_poly.entity_id
_entity_poly.type
_entity_poly.pdbx_seq_one_letter_code
_entity_poly.pdbx_strand_id
1 'polypeptide(L)'
;MKKLILIAIAFIGMQAIAQDAPKETPRNHDRSKKMMNLSAEEIATLQTKKMTLHLDLNKSQQAKIQKMNFENATKRKEMMANFKAKKESGELKKPTDEDRFKMKNAKLDHQIAMKAKMKDILNEEQFAKWEKGQMRMAMKGKQKKHDMKKRKYQKEQK
;
A
#
# COMPACT_ATOMS: atom_id res chain seq x y z
N MET A 1 -58.10 27.40 -14.24
CA MET A 1 -57.33 26.21 -13.82
C MET A 1 -56.57 25.58 -15.00
N LYS A 2 -55.58 26.28 -15.56
CA LYS A 2 -54.62 25.70 -16.53
C LYS A 2 -53.15 26.04 -16.21
N LYS A 3 -52.92 26.91 -15.22
CA LYS A 3 -51.58 27.31 -14.75
C LYS A 3 -51.11 26.57 -13.48
N LEU A 4 -51.97 25.71 -12.90
CA LEU A 4 -51.60 24.89 -11.74
C LEU A 4 -51.00 23.53 -12.12
N ILE A 5 -51.22 23.06 -13.36
CA ILE A 5 -50.67 21.78 -13.84
C ILE A 5 -49.18 21.91 -14.19
N LEU A 6 -48.74 23.09 -14.64
CA LEU A 6 -47.32 23.35 -14.97
C LEU A 6 -46.41 23.42 -13.74
N ILE A 7 -46.95 23.70 -12.55
CA ILE A 7 -46.18 23.73 -11.29
C ILE A 7 -45.96 22.31 -10.75
N ALA A 8 -46.88 21.37 -11.02
CA ALA A 8 -46.76 19.99 -10.57
C ALA A 8 -45.66 19.20 -11.32
N ILE A 9 -45.35 19.56 -12.56
CA ILE A 9 -44.27 18.93 -13.34
C ILE A 9 -42.88 19.47 -12.95
N ALA A 10 -42.81 20.70 -12.44
CA ALA A 10 -41.56 21.30 -11.97
C ALA A 10 -41.03 20.70 -10.65
N PHE A 11 -41.90 20.13 -9.81
CA PHE A 11 -41.50 19.53 -8.53
C PHE A 11 -40.99 18.08 -8.61
N ILE A 12 -41.24 17.38 -9.72
CA ILE A 12 -40.78 15.99 -9.91
C ILE A 12 -39.35 15.93 -10.48
N GLY A 13 -38.86 17.02 -11.10
CA GLY A 13 -37.51 17.08 -11.69
C GLY A 13 -36.35 17.19 -10.69
N MET A 14 -36.60 17.57 -9.43
CA MET A 14 -35.54 17.81 -8.44
C MET A 14 -35.14 16.61 -7.58
N GLN A 15 -35.80 15.46 -7.71
CA GLN A 15 -35.42 14.25 -6.95
C GLN A 15 -34.53 13.27 -7.73
N ALA A 16 -34.16 13.59 -8.97
CA ALA A 16 -33.39 12.70 -9.85
C ALA A 16 -31.85 12.86 -9.77
N ILE A 17 -31.31 13.59 -8.79
CA ILE A 17 -29.87 13.58 -8.47
C ILE A 17 -29.66 13.05 -7.04
N ALA A 18 -30.28 11.92 -6.76
CA ALA A 18 -29.94 11.10 -5.60
C ALA A 18 -29.82 9.63 -6.02
N GLN A 19 -29.29 9.38 -7.21
CA GLN A 19 -28.69 8.08 -7.48
C GLN A 19 -27.36 8.05 -6.72
N ASP A 20 -27.36 7.28 -5.63
CA ASP A 20 -26.18 6.74 -4.98
C ASP A 20 -25.26 6.13 -6.05
N ALA A 21 -24.37 6.95 -6.62
CA ALA A 21 -23.21 6.42 -7.32
C ALA A 21 -22.46 5.58 -6.29
N PRO A 22 -22.24 4.27 -6.52
CA PRO A 22 -21.36 3.52 -5.64
C PRO A 22 -20.02 4.27 -5.65
N LYS A 23 -19.62 4.80 -4.50
CA LYS A 23 -18.28 5.35 -4.26
C LYS A 23 -17.27 4.20 -4.34
N GLU A 24 -17.12 3.60 -5.51
CA GLU A 24 -15.87 2.96 -5.89
C GLU A 24 -14.88 4.09 -6.06
N THR A 25 -14.13 4.41 -5.00
CA THR A 25 -13.12 5.46 -5.05
C THR A 25 -12.10 5.15 -6.15
N PRO A 26 -12.10 5.82 -7.33
CA PRO A 26 -11.23 5.46 -8.45
C PRO A 26 -9.76 5.84 -8.16
N ARG A 27 -9.55 6.78 -7.22
CA ARG A 27 -8.24 7.36 -6.89
C ARG A 27 -7.20 6.36 -6.40
N ASN A 28 -7.60 5.25 -5.77
CA ASN A 28 -6.64 4.28 -5.24
C ASN A 28 -6.15 3.28 -6.30
N HIS A 29 -6.99 2.93 -7.26
CA HIS A 29 -6.62 1.95 -8.30
C HIS A 29 -5.59 2.55 -9.26
N ASP A 30 -5.78 3.79 -9.70
CA ASP A 30 -4.82 4.49 -10.58
C ASP A 30 -3.47 4.75 -9.93
N ARG A 31 -3.46 5.12 -8.64
CA ARG A 31 -2.20 5.29 -7.90
C ARG A 31 -1.45 3.97 -7.75
N SER A 32 -2.17 2.87 -7.50
CA SER A 32 -1.53 1.56 -7.39
C SER A 32 -0.96 1.11 -8.74
N LYS A 33 -1.69 1.31 -9.85
CA LYS A 33 -1.21 1.01 -11.21
C LYS A 33 0.04 1.81 -11.57
N LYS A 34 0.04 3.13 -11.33
CA LYS A 34 1.21 3.99 -11.60
C LYS A 34 2.46 3.53 -10.86
N MET A 35 2.33 3.07 -9.62
CA MET A 35 3.46 2.54 -8.84
C MET A 35 3.94 1.15 -9.30
N MET A 36 3.09 0.33 -9.93
CA MET A 36 3.50 -0.95 -10.51
C MET A 36 4.35 -0.77 -11.77
N ASN A 37 4.11 0.32 -12.51
CA ASN A 37 4.76 0.57 -13.80
C ASN A 37 6.19 1.12 -13.68
N LEU A 38 6.59 1.60 -12.49
CA LEU A 38 7.95 2.10 -12.27
C LEU A 38 8.99 0.99 -12.36
N SER A 39 10.18 1.29 -12.88
CA SER A 39 11.34 0.41 -12.86
C SER A 39 11.84 0.16 -11.43
N ALA A 40 12.67 -0.87 -11.23
CA ALA A 40 13.27 -1.12 -9.92
C ALA A 40 14.19 0.04 -9.50
N GLU A 41 14.94 0.63 -10.45
CA GLU A 41 15.80 1.79 -10.23
C GLU A 41 14.98 3.04 -9.84
N GLU A 42 13.87 3.31 -10.51
CA GLU A 42 12.98 4.44 -10.19
C GLU A 42 12.39 4.29 -8.79
N ILE A 43 11.93 3.08 -8.44
CA ILE A 43 11.41 2.78 -7.11
C ILE A 43 12.51 3.02 -6.05
N ALA A 44 13.71 2.48 -6.28
CA ALA A 44 14.83 2.63 -5.36
C ALA A 44 15.22 4.10 -5.18
N THR A 45 15.24 4.86 -6.26
CA THR A 45 15.54 6.29 -6.26
C THR A 45 14.52 7.07 -5.45
N LEU A 46 13.21 6.85 -5.69
CA LEU A 46 12.15 7.54 -4.95
C LEU A 46 12.15 7.18 -3.46
N GLN A 47 12.37 5.91 -3.12
CA GLN A 47 12.46 5.47 -1.73
C GLN A 47 13.65 6.11 -1.03
N THR A 48 14.81 6.12 -1.66
CA THR A 48 16.02 6.73 -1.11
C THR A 48 15.83 8.22 -0.89
N LYS A 49 15.30 8.97 -1.89
CA LYS A 49 15.01 10.40 -1.74
C LYS A 49 14.03 10.70 -0.60
N LYS A 50 12.99 9.86 -0.42
CA LYS A 50 12.06 10.00 0.72
C LYS A 50 12.74 9.73 2.05
N MET A 51 13.65 8.76 2.12
CA MET A 51 14.43 8.49 3.32
C MET A 51 15.41 9.63 3.60
N THR A 52 16.06 10.19 2.57
CA THR A 52 16.90 11.38 2.69
C THR A 52 16.12 12.55 3.26
N LEU A 53 14.94 12.84 2.72
CA LEU A 53 14.09 13.92 3.21
C LEU A 53 13.65 13.72 4.67
N HIS A 54 13.51 12.47 5.12
CA HIS A 54 13.04 12.20 6.46
C HIS A 54 14.17 12.08 7.48
N LEU A 55 15.35 11.61 7.09
CA LEU A 55 16.45 11.23 7.96
C LEU A 55 17.72 12.07 7.72
N ASP A 56 17.68 13.01 6.79
CA ASP A 56 18.80 13.90 6.45
C ASP A 56 20.07 13.11 6.08
N LEU A 57 19.89 12.12 5.20
CA LEU A 57 20.95 11.19 4.81
C LEU A 57 22.08 11.89 4.03
N ASN A 58 23.33 11.59 4.38
CA ASN A 58 24.49 12.04 3.60
C ASN A 58 24.67 11.22 2.30
N LYS A 59 25.56 11.67 1.40
CA LYS A 59 25.76 11.03 0.08
C LYS A 59 26.16 9.55 0.17
N SER A 60 27.02 9.19 1.13
CA SER A 60 27.47 7.80 1.33
C SER A 60 26.30 6.91 1.79
N GLN A 61 25.50 7.40 2.73
CA GLN A 61 24.30 6.69 3.22
C GLN A 61 23.27 6.50 2.10
N GLN A 62 23.03 7.54 1.29
CA GLN A 62 22.13 7.49 0.16
C GLN A 62 22.54 6.42 -0.85
N ALA A 63 23.83 6.32 -1.20
CA ALA A 63 24.32 5.30 -2.13
C ALA A 63 24.08 3.87 -1.59
N LYS A 64 24.41 3.62 -0.32
CA LYS A 64 24.19 2.31 0.34
C LYS A 64 22.70 1.95 0.39
N ILE A 65 21.85 2.91 0.77
CA ILE A 65 20.40 2.72 0.85
C ILE A 65 19.78 2.53 -0.53
N GLN A 66 20.25 3.23 -1.55
CA GLN A 66 19.75 3.08 -2.92
C GLN A 66 20.03 1.69 -3.47
N LYS A 67 21.25 1.17 -3.28
CA LYS A 67 21.60 -0.20 -3.68
C LYS A 67 20.68 -1.22 -2.99
N MET A 68 20.53 -1.09 -1.68
CA MET A 68 19.64 -1.97 -0.90
C MET A 68 18.17 -1.86 -1.31
N ASN A 69 17.67 -0.65 -1.61
CA ASN A 69 16.31 -0.44 -2.09
C ASN A 69 16.11 -1.01 -3.50
N PHE A 70 17.13 -0.97 -4.35
CA PHE A 70 17.11 -1.58 -5.67
C PHE A 70 16.97 -3.10 -5.58
N GLU A 71 17.82 -3.77 -4.80
CA GLU A 71 17.72 -5.21 -4.56
C GLU A 71 16.32 -5.62 -4.05
N ASN A 72 15.79 -4.86 -3.09
CA ASN A 72 14.44 -5.10 -2.57
C ASN A 72 13.33 -4.84 -3.61
N ALA A 73 13.48 -3.82 -4.46
CA ALA A 73 12.51 -3.50 -5.50
C ALA A 73 12.50 -4.57 -6.60
N THR A 74 13.68 -5.04 -7.03
CA THR A 74 13.84 -6.13 -8.00
C THR A 74 13.17 -7.40 -7.51
N LYS A 75 13.53 -7.87 -6.30
CA LYS A 75 12.93 -9.06 -5.69
C LYS A 75 11.41 -8.94 -5.56
N ARG A 76 10.91 -7.75 -5.22
CA ARG A 76 9.46 -7.49 -5.13
C ARG A 76 8.78 -7.58 -6.49
N LYS A 77 9.37 -7.03 -7.56
CA LYS A 77 8.81 -7.10 -8.92
C LYS A 77 8.79 -8.54 -9.42
N GLU A 78 9.85 -9.31 -9.20
CA GLU A 78 9.90 -10.75 -9.53
C GLU A 78 8.80 -11.53 -8.81
N MET A 79 8.67 -11.36 -7.48
CA MET A 79 7.59 -12.01 -6.73
C MET A 79 6.21 -11.63 -7.24
N MET A 80 6.02 -10.36 -7.63
CA MET A 80 4.76 -9.86 -8.17
C MET A 80 4.45 -10.43 -9.55
N ALA A 81 5.45 -10.54 -10.43
CA ALA A 81 5.32 -11.17 -11.74
C ALA A 81 4.97 -12.66 -11.60
N ASN A 82 5.67 -13.38 -10.73
CA ASN A 82 5.41 -14.79 -10.44
C ASN A 82 4.00 -15.00 -9.89
N PHE A 83 3.55 -14.13 -8.98
CA PHE A 83 2.19 -14.18 -8.46
C PHE A 83 1.14 -13.89 -9.54
N LYS A 84 1.39 -12.90 -10.40
CA LYS A 84 0.50 -12.54 -11.51
C LYS A 84 0.37 -13.72 -12.49
N ALA A 85 1.49 -14.32 -12.89
CA ALA A 85 1.51 -15.48 -13.78
C ALA A 85 0.71 -16.66 -13.20
N LYS A 86 0.95 -17.02 -11.93
CA LYS A 86 0.17 -18.08 -11.25
C LYS A 86 -1.31 -17.78 -11.13
N LYS A 87 -1.68 -16.51 -10.99
CA LYS A 87 -3.07 -16.08 -10.96
C LYS A 87 -3.73 -16.22 -12.33
N GLU A 88 -3.03 -15.83 -13.39
CA GLU A 88 -3.51 -15.89 -14.77
C GLU A 88 -3.60 -17.33 -15.29
N SER A 89 -2.68 -18.21 -14.88
CA SER A 89 -2.73 -19.65 -15.21
C SER A 89 -3.73 -20.46 -14.38
N GLY A 90 -4.37 -19.86 -13.37
CA GLY A 90 -5.28 -20.56 -12.46
C GLY A 90 -4.57 -21.47 -11.43
N GLU A 91 -3.24 -21.49 -11.41
CA GLU A 91 -2.43 -22.30 -10.50
C GLU A 91 -2.31 -21.70 -9.08
N LEU A 92 -2.94 -20.55 -8.83
CA LEU A 92 -2.86 -19.87 -7.56
C LEU A 92 -3.63 -20.63 -6.46
N LYS A 93 -2.91 -21.49 -5.73
CA LYS A 93 -3.42 -22.21 -4.57
C LYS A 93 -3.34 -21.39 -3.29
N LYS A 94 -4.31 -21.61 -2.39
CA LYS A 94 -4.26 -21.06 -1.03
C LYS A 94 -3.06 -21.70 -0.30
N PRO A 95 -2.19 -20.91 0.35
CA PRO A 95 -1.03 -21.45 1.06
C PRO A 95 -1.45 -22.42 2.18
N THR A 96 -0.76 -23.55 2.27
CA THR A 96 -0.91 -24.50 3.39
C THR A 96 -0.43 -23.90 4.71
N ASP A 97 -0.67 -24.56 5.83
CA ASP A 97 -0.26 -24.08 7.15
C ASP A 97 1.27 -24.00 7.25
N GLU A 98 1.97 -24.99 6.71
CA GLU A 98 3.43 -25.02 6.58
C GLU A 98 3.95 -23.90 5.68
N ASP A 99 3.30 -23.67 4.52
CA ASP A 99 3.66 -22.55 3.63
C ASP A 99 3.50 -21.22 4.35
N ARG A 100 2.40 -21.04 5.10
CA ARG A 100 2.17 -19.81 5.88
C ARG A 100 3.24 -19.63 6.95
N PHE A 101 3.69 -20.70 7.61
CA PHE A 101 4.79 -20.63 8.56
C PHE A 101 6.10 -20.22 7.87
N LYS A 102 6.48 -20.89 6.78
CA LYS A 102 7.70 -20.57 6.01
C LYS A 102 7.70 -19.13 5.50
N MET A 103 6.57 -18.65 4.97
CA MET A 103 6.42 -17.27 4.51
C MET A 103 6.55 -16.25 5.66
N LYS A 104 5.98 -16.56 6.84
CA LYS A 104 6.14 -15.70 8.02
C LYS A 104 7.59 -15.65 8.48
N ASN A 105 8.25 -16.80 8.54
CA ASN A 105 9.64 -16.89 8.97
C ASN A 105 10.56 -16.10 8.03
N ALA A 106 10.50 -16.38 6.73
CA ALA A 106 11.29 -15.67 5.71
C ALA A 106 11.05 -14.15 5.72
N LYS A 107 9.83 -13.72 6.03
CA LYS A 107 9.52 -12.30 6.19
C LYS A 107 10.19 -11.69 7.44
N LEU A 108 10.17 -12.39 8.56
CA LEU A 108 10.82 -11.94 9.79
C LEU A 108 12.34 -11.89 9.61
N ASP A 109 12.93 -12.90 8.99
CA ASP A 109 14.36 -12.94 8.66
C ASP A 109 14.77 -11.75 7.78
N HIS A 110 13.97 -11.44 6.76
CA HIS A 110 14.19 -10.26 5.92
C HIS A 110 14.10 -8.96 6.72
N GLN A 111 13.14 -8.84 7.64
CA GLN A 111 13.01 -7.66 8.51
C GLN A 111 14.20 -7.51 9.46
N ILE A 112 14.70 -8.61 10.03
CA ILE A 112 15.88 -8.64 10.90
C ILE A 112 17.11 -8.21 10.11
N ALA A 113 17.36 -8.82 8.95
CA ALA A 113 18.49 -8.47 8.09
C ALA A 113 18.44 -7.00 7.64
N MET A 114 17.24 -6.50 7.30
CA MET A 114 17.06 -5.11 6.92
C MET A 114 17.33 -4.16 8.09
N LYS A 115 16.86 -4.49 9.30
CA LYS A 115 17.11 -3.70 10.49
C LYS A 115 18.61 -3.64 10.81
N ALA A 116 19.32 -4.75 10.70
CA ALA A 116 20.78 -4.80 10.86
C ALA A 116 21.49 -3.90 9.85
N LYS A 117 21.21 -4.05 8.54
CA LYS A 117 21.78 -3.19 7.50
C LYS A 117 21.50 -1.70 7.73
N MET A 118 20.29 -1.36 8.18
CA MET A 118 19.95 0.03 8.48
C MET A 118 20.72 0.57 9.68
N LYS A 119 20.96 -0.25 10.71
CA LYS A 119 21.77 0.11 11.87
C LYS A 119 23.23 0.39 11.47
N ASP A 120 23.76 -0.35 10.49
CA ASP A 120 25.13 -0.16 10.01
C ASP A 120 25.30 1.10 9.13
N ILE A 121 24.23 1.55 8.48
CA ILE A 121 24.27 2.71 7.56
C ILE A 121 23.95 4.02 8.30
N LEU A 122 22.98 3.99 9.21
CA LEU A 122 22.48 5.17 9.90
C LEU A 122 23.28 5.43 11.17
N ASN A 123 23.41 6.71 11.55
CA ASN A 123 23.82 7.05 12.91
C ASN A 123 22.67 6.78 13.90
N GLU A 124 22.96 6.92 15.19
CA GLU A 124 22.01 6.60 16.27
C GLU A 124 20.71 7.41 16.18
N GLU A 125 20.80 8.74 15.96
CA GLU A 125 19.64 9.61 15.86
C GLU A 125 18.74 9.25 14.65
N GLN A 126 19.37 9.05 13.50
CA GLN A 126 18.68 8.64 12.27
C GLN A 126 18.02 7.27 12.43
N PHE A 127 18.70 6.33 13.07
CA PHE A 127 18.18 4.98 13.32
C PHE A 127 16.97 5.03 14.25
N ALA A 128 17.03 5.79 15.35
CA ALA A 128 15.89 5.97 16.25
C ALA A 128 14.68 6.61 15.54
N LYS A 129 14.91 7.63 14.70
CA LYS A 129 13.86 8.26 13.88
C LYS A 129 13.25 7.27 12.89
N TRP A 130 14.10 6.45 12.25
CA TRP A 130 13.66 5.38 11.36
C TRP A 130 12.82 4.33 12.11
N GLU A 131 13.24 3.84 13.27
CA GLU A 131 12.49 2.86 14.08
C GLU A 131 11.11 3.40 14.50
N LYS A 132 11.06 4.66 14.96
CA LYS A 132 9.79 5.34 15.29
C LYS A 132 8.87 5.43 14.07
N GLY A 133 9.44 5.72 12.90
CA GLY A 133 8.73 5.68 11.62
C GLY A 133 8.13 4.31 11.31
N GLN A 134 8.92 3.25 11.49
CA GLN A 134 8.48 1.86 11.27
C GLN A 134 7.36 1.46 12.24
N MET A 135 7.48 1.82 13.53
CA MET A 135 6.44 1.56 14.54
C MET A 135 5.12 2.25 14.16
N ARG A 136 5.17 3.53 13.78
CA ARG A 136 3.98 4.28 13.35
C ARG A 136 3.31 3.64 12.14
N MET A 137 4.09 3.15 11.17
CA MET A 137 3.57 2.45 10.00
C MET A 137 2.91 1.11 10.39
N ALA A 138 3.49 0.37 11.33
CA ALA A 138 2.91 -0.85 11.86
C ALA A 138 1.56 -0.60 12.57
N MET A 139 1.50 0.44 13.42
CA MET A 139 0.27 0.84 14.13
C MET A 139 -0.83 1.28 13.15
N LYS A 140 -0.49 2.11 12.17
CA LYS A 140 -1.43 2.51 11.11
C LYS A 140 -1.95 1.31 10.31
N GLY A 141 -1.10 0.30 10.09
CA GLY A 141 -1.49 -0.96 9.46
C GLY A 141 -2.50 -1.75 10.31
N LYS A 142 -2.31 -1.82 11.64
CA LYS A 142 -3.25 -2.47 12.57
C LYS A 142 -4.59 -1.76 12.59
N GLN A 143 -4.59 -0.42 12.70
CA GLN A 143 -5.81 0.39 12.70
C GLN A 143 -6.63 0.19 11.42
N LYS A 144 -5.98 0.27 10.24
CA LYS A 144 -6.66 0.01 8.96
C LYS A 144 -7.31 -1.37 8.89
N LYS A 145 -6.65 -2.42 9.44
CA LYS A 145 -7.23 -3.77 9.49
C LYS A 145 -8.46 -3.82 10.39
N HIS A 146 -8.40 -3.16 11.54
CA HIS A 146 -9.54 -3.05 12.45
C HIS A 146 -10.73 -2.35 11.78
N ASP A 147 -10.49 -1.21 11.13
CA ASP A 147 -11.53 -0.45 10.43
C ASP A 147 -12.17 -1.26 9.29
N MET A 148 -11.36 -2.01 8.53
CA MET A 148 -11.88 -2.91 7.49
C MET A 148 -12.77 -4.01 8.07
N LYS A 149 -12.39 -4.63 9.20
CA LYS A 149 -13.22 -5.64 9.88
C LYS A 149 -14.55 -5.04 10.34
N LYS A 150 -14.51 -3.86 10.97
CA LYS A 150 -15.72 -3.14 11.42
C LYS A 150 -16.68 -2.85 10.27
N ARG A 151 -16.16 -2.36 9.14
CA ARG A 151 -16.96 -2.10 7.94
C ARG A 151 -17.56 -3.36 7.32
N LYS A 152 -16.85 -4.49 7.38
CA LYS A 152 -17.37 -5.78 6.90
C LYS A 152 -18.54 -6.26 7.77
N TYR A 153 -18.36 -6.25 9.09
CA TYR A 153 -19.42 -6.60 10.04
C TYR A 153 -20.67 -5.74 9.86
N GLN A 154 -20.51 -4.43 9.68
CA GLN A 154 -21.64 -3.51 9.44
C GLN A 154 -22.38 -3.77 8.11
N LYS A 155 -21.72 -4.37 7.12
CA LYS A 155 -22.35 -4.75 5.84
C LYS A 155 -23.08 -6.09 5.92
N GLU A 156 -22.60 -7.01 6.75
CA GLU A 156 -23.22 -8.33 6.95
C GLU A 156 -24.49 -8.26 7.81
N GLN A 157 -24.69 -7.16 8.56
CA GLN A 157 -25.86 -6.91 9.42
C GLN A 157 -26.94 -6.04 8.75
N LYS A 158 -26.81 -5.75 7.46
CA LYS A 158 -27.78 -5.03 6.64
C LYS A 158 -28.29 -5.95 5.54
#